data_AF-A0A812S023-F1
#
_entry.id   AF-A0A812S023-F1
#
_cell.length_a   1.000
_cell.length_b   1.000
_cell.length_c   1.000
_cell.angle_alpha   90.00
_cell.angle_beta   90.00
_cell.angle_gamma   90.00
#
_symmetry.space_group_name_H-M   'P 1'
#
loop_
_entity.id
_entity.type
_entity.pdbx_description
1 polymer ?
#
loop_
_entity_poly.entity_id
_entity_poly.type
_entity_poly.pdbx_seq_one_letter_code
_entity_poly.pdbx_strand_id
1 'polypeptide(L)'
;MTRHVHRPRLLWLFAAFAACCSVWRSPGQAFVSASGAWGMRHAPCGPLVSAIRLYAGPTAEAARVELRDETRLLRETVTDLVSEVRLLRQELTGQESPATGQTAPREEAKIPTAPEAPPTRASDVPPKTRSKGPPKGTTAVKVVSAGGDAGDIADFFLEDQQVPIGGMSNRRGLNVVVIDASAGHLLSAKTYDIWGNPLEENRRLAKDLRAVEEDNVVLVALKDSGMENLDGEALHALQGLGSTLERRLAFREGYALIGVKDGEALAERKGRMVMAEAKLPFAVRPPQAPVRAAR
;
A
#
# COMPACT_ATOMS: atom_id res chain seq x y z
N MET A 1 25.28 43.87 -5.24
CA MET A 1 24.46 43.78 -6.47
C MET A 1 23.26 42.88 -6.18
N THR A 2 22.16 43.52 -5.82
CA THR A 2 20.87 42.93 -5.47
C THR A 2 20.18 42.41 -6.73
N ARG A 3 19.79 41.13 -6.75
CA ARG A 3 18.78 40.62 -7.69
C ARG A 3 17.62 40.03 -6.91
N HIS A 4 16.53 40.79 -6.92
CA HIS A 4 15.19 40.37 -6.54
C HIS A 4 14.77 39.16 -7.37
N VAL A 5 14.41 38.06 -6.70
CA VAL A 5 13.67 36.95 -7.32
C VAL A 5 12.19 37.16 -7.01
N HIS A 6 11.42 37.43 -8.06
CA HIS A 6 9.97 37.54 -8.02
C HIS A 6 9.35 36.17 -7.69
N ARG A 7 8.62 36.08 -6.59
CA ARG A 7 7.67 34.98 -6.32
C ARG A 7 6.31 35.36 -6.90
N PRO A 8 5.66 34.55 -7.76
CA PRO A 8 4.23 34.65 -7.94
C PRO A 8 3.52 33.81 -6.87
N ARG A 9 2.71 34.49 -6.06
CA ARG A 9 1.63 33.91 -5.26
C ARG A 9 0.48 33.53 -6.21
N LEU A 10 -0.04 32.32 -6.16
CA LEU A 10 -1.43 32.06 -6.55
C LEU A 10 -2.12 31.21 -5.48
N LEU A 11 -2.82 31.90 -4.58
CA LEU A 11 -4.02 31.40 -3.91
C LEU A 11 -5.20 31.47 -4.90
N TRP A 12 -6.28 30.75 -4.58
CA TRP A 12 -7.62 30.70 -5.21
C TRP A 12 -7.66 29.78 -6.45
N LEU A 13 -8.39 28.65 -6.44
CA LEU A 13 -9.85 28.56 -6.30
C LEU A 13 -10.30 27.32 -5.51
N PHE A 14 -10.89 27.58 -4.34
CA PHE A 14 -11.96 26.78 -3.75
C PHE A 14 -13.30 27.35 -4.24
N ALA A 15 -14.31 26.49 -4.37
CA ALA A 15 -15.75 26.74 -4.51
C ALA A 15 -16.39 26.81 -5.92
N ALA A 16 -17.09 25.73 -6.26
CA ALA A 16 -18.47 25.74 -6.78
C ALA A 16 -19.13 24.42 -6.28
N PHE A 17 -19.67 24.35 -5.05
CA PHE A 17 -21.10 24.48 -4.73
C PHE A 17 -22.02 23.89 -5.82
N ALA A 18 -22.50 22.66 -5.65
CA ALA A 18 -23.71 22.31 -4.90
C ALA A 18 -24.99 22.93 -5.49
N ALA A 19 -25.64 22.19 -6.40
CA ALA A 19 -27.06 22.33 -6.72
C ALA A 19 -27.56 21.10 -7.50
N CYS A 20 -28.09 20.09 -6.80
CA CYS A 20 -29.33 19.41 -7.19
C CYS A 20 -29.75 18.41 -6.08
N CYS A 21 -30.34 18.92 -5.01
CA CYS A 21 -31.26 18.13 -4.21
C CYS A 21 -32.69 18.41 -4.68
N SER A 22 -33.49 17.35 -4.70
CA SER A 22 -34.93 17.32 -4.42
C SER A 22 -35.90 18.00 -5.40
N VAL A 23 -36.56 17.19 -6.26
CA VAL A 23 -38.03 17.13 -6.50
C VAL A 23 -38.33 15.78 -7.21
N TRP A 24 -38.76 14.73 -6.50
CA TRP A 24 -40.15 14.24 -6.26
C TRP A 24 -40.88 13.63 -7.47
N ARG A 25 -41.25 12.33 -7.38
CA ARG A 25 -42.66 11.89 -7.44
C ARG A 25 -42.88 10.40 -7.11
N SER A 26 -43.70 10.16 -6.10
CA SER A 26 -44.55 8.97 -5.95
C SER A 26 -45.88 9.16 -6.72
N PRO A 27 -46.61 8.09 -7.07
CA PRO A 27 -47.87 8.18 -7.80
C PRO A 27 -49.08 8.22 -6.86
N GLY A 28 -50.11 9.01 -7.19
CA GLY A 28 -51.41 8.90 -6.53
C GLY A 28 -52.33 10.10 -6.66
N GLN A 29 -53.48 9.86 -7.30
CA GLN A 29 -54.78 10.57 -7.20
C GLN A 29 -55.08 11.80 -8.10
N ALA A 30 -55.96 11.51 -9.07
CA ALA A 30 -57.29 12.10 -9.32
C ALA A 30 -57.45 13.57 -9.77
N PHE A 31 -57.98 13.68 -11.00
CA PHE A 31 -59.16 14.46 -11.44
C PHE A 31 -59.32 15.92 -10.97
N VAL A 32 -59.25 16.87 -11.90
CA VAL A 32 -60.34 17.82 -12.21
C VAL A 32 -60.19 18.28 -13.67
N SER A 33 -61.33 18.28 -14.38
CA SER A 33 -61.58 18.75 -15.74
C SER A 33 -61.60 20.29 -15.82
N ALA A 34 -60.98 20.87 -16.85
CA ALA A 34 -61.37 22.17 -17.38
C ALA A 34 -60.93 22.32 -18.85
N SER A 35 -61.93 22.31 -19.72
CA SER A 35 -61.92 22.65 -21.13
C SER A 35 -61.58 24.13 -21.34
N GLY A 36 -60.80 24.43 -22.37
CA GLY A 36 -60.49 25.79 -22.78
C GLY A 36 -59.50 25.84 -23.94
N ALA A 37 -59.98 25.56 -25.14
CA ALA A 37 -59.29 25.92 -26.37
C ALA A 37 -59.04 27.44 -26.38
N TRP A 38 -57.91 27.90 -26.94
CA TRP A 38 -57.78 29.19 -27.65
C TRP A 38 -56.44 29.24 -28.41
N GLY A 39 -56.54 29.54 -29.71
CA GLY A 39 -55.63 30.46 -30.40
C GLY A 39 -54.28 29.93 -30.91
N MET A 40 -54.28 29.46 -32.16
CA MET A 40 -53.09 29.46 -33.02
C MET A 40 -52.42 30.85 -33.04
N ARG A 41 -51.10 30.90 -32.84
CA ARG A 41 -50.21 31.77 -33.60
C ARG A 41 -48.91 31.02 -33.89
N HIS A 42 -48.67 30.79 -35.18
CA HIS A 42 -47.38 30.42 -35.72
C HIS A 42 -46.41 31.61 -35.61
N ALA A 43 -45.19 31.35 -35.16
CA ALA A 43 -44.02 32.18 -35.42
C ALA A 43 -42.79 31.26 -35.63
N PRO A 44 -41.84 31.65 -36.48
CA PRO A 44 -41.18 30.75 -37.43
C PRO A 44 -39.90 30.06 -36.91
N CYS A 45 -39.58 28.94 -37.56
CA CYS A 45 -38.30 28.25 -37.49
C CYS A 45 -37.12 29.10 -38.00
N GLY A 46 -36.03 29.13 -37.21
CA GLY A 46 -34.63 29.11 -37.67
C GLY A 46 -33.80 30.38 -37.44
N PRO A 47 -32.45 30.29 -37.30
CA PRO A 47 -31.60 29.09 -37.27
C PRO A 47 -30.82 28.89 -35.94
N LEU A 48 -30.64 27.62 -35.57
CA LEU A 48 -29.49 27.15 -34.80
C LEU A 48 -28.18 27.51 -35.54
N VAL A 49 -27.09 27.59 -34.78
CA VAL A 49 -25.68 27.81 -35.19
C VAL A 49 -25.23 29.28 -35.11
N SER A 50 -24.79 29.71 -33.92
CA SER A 50 -23.67 30.68 -33.74
C SER A 50 -23.30 30.94 -32.25
N ALA A 51 -23.24 29.92 -31.39
CA ALA A 51 -22.73 30.12 -30.02
C ALA A 51 -21.93 28.92 -29.46
N ILE A 52 -21.18 28.22 -30.32
CA ILE A 52 -20.12 27.30 -29.90
C ILE A 52 -18.82 27.77 -30.55
N ARG A 53 -18.26 28.88 -30.07
CA ARG A 53 -16.90 29.29 -30.46
C ARG A 53 -16.14 30.10 -29.41
N LEU A 54 -16.41 29.86 -28.14
CA LEU A 54 -15.60 30.33 -27.02
C LEU A 54 -15.45 29.12 -26.09
N TYR A 55 -14.22 28.68 -25.83
CA TYR A 55 -13.78 27.38 -25.29
C TYR A 55 -13.58 26.26 -26.31
N ALA A 56 -12.74 26.50 -27.33
CA ALA A 56 -11.96 25.41 -27.88
C ALA A 56 -10.82 25.10 -26.89
N GLY A 57 -11.00 24.07 -26.05
CA GLY A 57 -9.91 23.50 -25.26
C GLY A 57 -8.78 22.98 -26.17
N PRO A 58 -7.58 22.71 -25.64
CA PRO A 58 -6.47 22.20 -26.45
C PRO A 58 -6.95 20.97 -27.22
N THR A 59 -6.65 20.93 -28.52
CA THR A 59 -6.97 19.77 -29.35
C THR A 59 -6.33 18.53 -28.73
N ALA A 60 -6.94 17.36 -28.92
CA ALA A 60 -6.40 16.11 -28.37
C ALA A 60 -4.93 15.87 -28.74
N GLU A 61 -4.46 16.45 -29.84
CA GLU A 61 -3.06 16.40 -30.26
C GLU A 61 -2.16 17.35 -29.45
N ALA A 62 -2.62 18.56 -29.12
CA ALA A 62 -1.87 19.49 -28.27
C ALA A 62 -1.69 18.93 -26.85
N ALA A 63 -2.74 18.32 -26.28
CA ALA A 63 -2.66 17.68 -24.96
C ALA A 63 -1.67 16.50 -24.95
N ARG A 64 -1.58 15.74 -26.06
CA ARG A 64 -0.62 14.63 -26.20
C ARG A 64 0.82 15.10 -26.31
N VAL A 65 1.06 16.24 -26.96
CA VAL A 65 2.39 16.86 -27.04
C VAL A 65 2.83 17.36 -25.66
N GLU A 66 1.94 18.03 -24.94
CA GLU A 66 2.22 18.53 -23.57
C GLU A 66 2.54 17.38 -22.61
N LEU A 67 1.76 16.29 -22.61
CA LEU A 67 2.05 15.07 -21.84
C LEU A 67 3.39 14.43 -22.24
N ARG A 68 3.78 14.47 -23.53
CA ARG A 68 5.08 13.96 -23.99
C ARG A 68 6.24 14.84 -23.51
N ASP A 69 6.06 16.15 -23.49
CA ASP A 69 7.07 17.09 -23.03
C ASP A 69 7.23 17.03 -21.50
N GLU A 70 6.14 16.91 -20.75
CA GLU A 70 6.18 16.69 -19.30
C GLU A 70 6.86 15.36 -18.94
N THR A 71 6.54 14.27 -19.66
CA THR A 71 7.18 12.97 -19.41
C THR A 71 8.64 12.95 -19.82
N ARG A 72 9.05 13.74 -20.81
CA ARG A 72 10.46 13.94 -21.16
C ARG A 72 11.19 14.70 -20.07
N LEU A 73 10.64 15.83 -19.61
CA LEU A 73 11.23 16.66 -18.55
C LEU A 73 11.39 15.85 -17.26
N LEU A 74 10.38 15.05 -16.89
CA LEU A 74 10.43 14.20 -15.72
C LEU A 74 11.54 13.15 -15.80
N ARG A 75 11.76 12.54 -16.99
CA ARG A 75 12.86 11.59 -17.20
C ARG A 75 14.24 12.25 -17.10
N GLU A 76 14.37 13.47 -17.62
CA GLU A 76 15.60 14.24 -17.52
C GLU A 76 15.89 14.58 -16.04
N THR A 77 14.90 15.03 -15.28
CA THR A 77 15.04 15.31 -13.83
C THR A 77 15.41 14.06 -13.02
N VAL A 78 14.80 12.91 -13.32
CA VAL A 78 15.12 11.65 -12.62
C VAL A 78 16.56 11.21 -12.94
N THR A 79 17.02 11.39 -14.17
CA THR A 79 18.39 11.03 -14.58
C THR A 79 19.43 11.90 -13.87
N ASP A 80 19.12 13.18 -13.69
CA ASP A 80 19.98 14.13 -12.97
C ASP A 80 20.06 13.78 -11.48
N LEU A 81 18.91 13.55 -10.82
CA LEU A 81 18.85 13.10 -9.42
C LEU A 81 19.60 11.79 -9.16
N VAL A 82 19.49 10.81 -10.07
CA VAL A 82 20.25 9.55 -9.97
C VAL A 82 21.76 9.80 -10.08
N SER A 83 22.17 10.76 -10.90
CA SER A 83 23.57 11.16 -11.05
C SER A 83 24.08 11.86 -9.80
N GLU A 84 23.31 12.78 -9.20
CA GLU A 84 23.63 13.42 -7.92
C GLU A 84 23.77 12.39 -6.79
N VAL A 85 22.82 11.45 -6.66
CA VAL A 85 22.90 10.39 -5.63
C VAL A 85 24.12 9.50 -5.84
N ARG A 86 24.52 9.24 -7.10
CA ARG A 86 25.73 8.49 -7.42
C ARG A 86 26.99 9.25 -7.03
N LEU A 87 27.05 10.56 -7.31
CA LEU A 87 28.17 11.42 -6.92
C LEU A 87 28.28 11.53 -5.39
N LEU A 88 27.17 11.73 -4.68
CA LEU A 88 27.13 11.75 -3.22
C LEU A 88 27.60 10.44 -2.61
N ARG A 89 27.20 9.30 -3.19
CA ARG A 89 27.73 7.98 -2.78
C ARG A 89 29.22 7.88 -3.02
N GLN A 90 29.72 8.35 -4.17
CA GLN A 90 31.15 8.34 -4.49
C GLN A 90 31.97 9.21 -3.53
N GLU A 91 31.44 10.37 -3.15
CA GLU A 91 32.08 11.28 -2.20
C GLU A 91 32.08 10.74 -0.77
N LEU A 92 30.99 10.08 -0.35
CA LEU A 92 30.93 9.35 0.92
C LEU A 92 31.89 8.14 0.94
N THR A 93 32.09 7.46 -0.19
CA THR A 93 33.09 6.38 -0.31
C THR A 93 34.51 6.88 -0.59
N GLY A 94 34.68 8.14 -0.95
CA GLY A 94 35.96 8.78 -1.30
C GLY A 94 36.75 9.30 -0.09
N GLN A 95 36.24 9.12 1.13
CA GLN A 95 36.97 9.43 2.36
C GLN A 95 37.89 8.28 2.84
N GLU A 96 38.02 7.18 2.10
CA GLU A 96 39.10 6.21 2.30
C GLU A 96 40.10 6.28 1.14
N SER A 97 41.26 6.89 1.39
CA SER A 97 42.38 6.92 0.45
C SER A 97 43.04 5.53 0.33
N PRO A 98 43.39 5.04 -0.87
CA PRO A 98 43.92 3.70 -1.07
C PRO A 98 45.46 3.66 -0.97
N ALA A 99 45.99 2.68 -0.24
CA ALA A 99 47.39 2.29 -0.36
C ALA A 99 47.59 1.40 -1.60
N THR A 100 48.52 1.85 -2.44
CA THR A 100 49.08 1.36 -3.70
C THR A 100 49.63 -0.07 -3.74
N GLY A 101 49.63 -0.66 -4.95
CA GLY A 101 50.71 -1.54 -5.45
C GLY A 101 50.25 -2.90 -6.01
N GLN A 102 49.87 -3.00 -7.29
CA GLN A 102 50.69 -3.43 -8.45
C GLN A 102 50.78 -4.97 -8.71
N THR A 103 50.11 -5.37 -9.80
CA THR A 103 50.54 -6.18 -10.97
C THR A 103 51.04 -7.65 -10.85
N ALA A 104 50.40 -8.49 -11.67
CA ALA A 104 50.53 -9.92 -12.04
C ALA A 104 51.97 -10.45 -12.35
N PRO A 105 52.25 -11.78 -12.54
CA PRO A 105 51.34 -12.86 -12.96
C PRO A 105 51.50 -14.26 -12.30
N ARG A 106 50.60 -15.13 -12.74
CA ARG A 106 50.36 -16.56 -12.47
C ARG A 106 51.63 -17.44 -12.54
N GLU A 107 51.90 -18.22 -11.49
CA GLU A 107 52.77 -19.40 -11.53
C GLU A 107 52.19 -20.52 -10.65
N GLU A 108 52.28 -21.73 -11.19
CA GLU A 108 51.59 -22.95 -10.82
C GLU A 108 52.51 -23.81 -9.94
N ALA A 109 52.16 -24.08 -8.67
CA ALA A 109 52.85 -25.10 -7.88
C ALA A 109 52.07 -25.61 -6.65
N LYS A 110 51.64 -26.87 -6.77
CA LYS A 110 51.90 -27.99 -5.84
C LYS A 110 51.52 -27.86 -4.36
N ILE A 111 50.59 -28.73 -3.96
CA ILE A 111 50.24 -29.13 -2.59
C ILE A 111 51.48 -29.66 -1.85
N PRO A 112 51.69 -29.25 -0.59
CA PRO A 112 51.91 -30.22 0.48
C PRO A 112 51.12 -29.93 1.77
N THR A 113 50.93 -31.02 2.50
CA THR A 113 50.06 -31.33 3.62
C THR A 113 50.41 -30.67 4.97
N ALA A 114 49.37 -30.14 5.65
CA ALA A 114 49.06 -29.99 7.10
C ALA A 114 50.14 -29.48 8.10
N PRO A 115 49.76 -28.67 9.12
CA PRO A 115 49.04 -29.22 10.28
C PRO A 115 47.91 -28.34 10.85
N GLU A 116 47.02 -29.04 11.54
CA GLU A 116 45.86 -28.60 12.32
C GLU A 116 46.18 -27.50 13.36
N ALA A 117 45.34 -26.46 13.42
CA ALA A 117 45.39 -25.39 14.41
C ALA A 117 44.02 -25.25 15.12
N PRO A 118 44.00 -24.89 16.43
CA PRO A 118 42.92 -25.19 17.37
C PRO A 118 41.68 -24.28 17.25
N PRO A 119 40.52 -24.68 17.80
CA PRO A 119 39.28 -23.91 17.69
C PRO A 119 39.31 -22.64 18.53
N THR A 120 39.36 -21.48 17.87
CA THR A 120 39.18 -20.17 18.51
C THR A 120 37.69 -19.91 18.72
N ARG A 121 37.27 -20.13 19.98
CA ARG A 121 36.26 -19.40 20.76
C ARG A 121 35.20 -18.62 19.94
N ALA A 122 34.03 -19.24 19.83
CA ALA A 122 32.79 -18.57 19.47
C ALA A 122 32.53 -17.41 20.46
N SER A 123 32.43 -16.19 19.94
CA SER A 123 31.94 -15.05 20.68
C SER A 123 30.47 -15.26 21.04
N ASP A 124 30.17 -15.09 22.33
CA ASP A 124 28.86 -15.15 22.94
C ASP A 124 27.86 -14.19 22.26
N VAL A 125 27.09 -14.71 21.31
CA VAL A 125 25.75 -14.19 21.02
C VAL A 125 24.82 -14.94 21.99
N PRO A 126 24.12 -14.25 22.91
CA PRO A 126 23.18 -14.95 23.77
C PRO A 126 22.13 -15.64 22.89
N PRO A 127 21.89 -16.95 23.06
CA PRO A 127 20.86 -17.64 22.30
C PRO A 127 19.52 -16.98 22.58
N LYS A 128 18.72 -16.74 21.53
CA LYS A 128 17.29 -16.43 21.66
C LYS A 128 16.67 -17.51 22.55
N THR A 129 16.43 -17.17 23.81
CA THR A 129 15.78 -18.06 24.76
C THR A 129 14.35 -18.26 24.27
N ARG A 130 14.08 -19.40 23.63
CA ARG A 130 12.72 -19.91 23.43
C ARG A 130 12.14 -20.20 24.82
N SER A 131 11.59 -19.17 25.46
CA SER A 131 11.06 -19.28 26.82
C SER A 131 9.62 -19.78 26.78
N LYS A 132 9.42 -21.03 27.21
CA LYS A 132 8.13 -21.67 27.57
C LYS A 132 7.16 -21.82 26.38
N GLY A 133 6.34 -22.88 26.41
CA GLY A 133 5.31 -23.09 25.38
C GLY A 133 4.33 -21.92 25.26
N PRO A 134 3.41 -21.94 24.28
CA PRO A 134 2.56 -20.82 23.94
C PRO A 134 1.93 -20.17 25.19
N PRO A 135 1.88 -18.84 25.27
CA PRO A 135 1.32 -18.15 26.42
C PRO A 135 -0.13 -18.60 26.64
N LYS A 136 -0.41 -19.08 27.86
CA LYS A 136 -1.72 -19.59 28.24
C LYS A 136 -2.79 -18.50 28.09
N GLY A 137 -3.94 -18.89 27.55
CA GLY A 137 -5.09 -18.02 27.37
C GLY A 137 -5.61 -18.06 25.94
N THR A 138 -6.49 -17.13 25.60
CA THR A 138 -7.02 -16.98 24.25
C THR A 138 -7.11 -15.50 23.91
N THR A 139 -6.97 -15.16 22.63
CA THR A 139 -7.07 -13.77 22.17
C THR A 139 -8.14 -13.63 21.10
N ALA A 140 -9.12 -12.75 21.28
CA ALA A 140 -10.06 -12.36 20.23
C ALA A 140 -9.37 -11.44 19.21
N VAL A 141 -9.50 -11.77 17.93
CA VAL A 141 -8.89 -11.03 16.82
C VAL A 141 -9.95 -10.64 15.82
N LYS A 142 -9.89 -9.38 15.37
CA LYS A 142 -10.79 -8.82 14.36
C LYS A 142 -9.99 -8.06 13.32
N VAL A 143 -10.32 -8.29 12.05
CA VAL A 143 -9.69 -7.66 10.89
C VAL A 143 -10.78 -7.03 10.04
N VAL A 144 -10.71 -5.73 9.83
CA VAL A 144 -11.66 -4.95 9.04
C VAL A 144 -10.97 -4.44 7.78
N SER A 145 -11.58 -4.64 6.62
CA SER A 145 -11.06 -4.20 5.33
C SER A 145 -12.18 -3.59 4.49
N ALA A 146 -11.88 -2.49 3.79
CA ALA A 146 -12.77 -1.96 2.76
C ALA A 146 -12.01 -1.28 1.62
N GLY A 147 -12.62 -1.36 0.43
CA GLY A 147 -12.20 -0.60 -0.74
C GLY A 147 -12.37 0.91 -0.56
N GLY A 148 -11.73 1.68 -1.44
CA GLY A 148 -11.67 3.14 -1.34
C GLY A 148 -13.03 3.83 -1.44
N ASP A 149 -14.00 3.19 -2.09
CA ASP A 149 -15.38 3.65 -2.22
C ASP A 149 -16.35 3.03 -1.18
N ALA A 150 -15.85 2.16 -0.29
CA ALA A 150 -16.64 1.35 0.62
C ALA A 150 -16.26 1.53 2.11
N GLY A 151 -15.35 2.47 2.40
CA GLY A 151 -14.94 2.81 3.78
C GLY A 151 -13.46 3.13 3.91
N ASP A 152 -12.65 2.74 2.93
CA ASP A 152 -11.21 3.04 2.88
C ASP A 152 -10.50 2.70 4.21
N ILE A 153 -10.65 1.46 4.68
CA ILE A 153 -10.19 1.02 6.00
C ILE A 153 -9.38 -0.27 5.90
N ALA A 154 -8.33 -0.39 6.70
CA ALA A 154 -7.65 -1.64 7.01
C ALA A 154 -7.28 -1.60 8.49
N ASP A 155 -8.10 -2.14 9.38
CA ASP A 155 -7.83 -2.07 10.81
C ASP A 155 -7.84 -3.44 11.46
N PHE A 156 -7.00 -3.58 12.49
CA PHE A 156 -6.74 -4.84 13.18
C PHE A 156 -6.94 -4.60 14.66
N PHE A 157 -7.63 -5.52 15.33
CA PHE A 157 -7.93 -5.43 16.75
C PHE A 157 -7.55 -6.74 17.45
N LEU A 158 -6.91 -6.62 18.61
CA LEU A 158 -6.62 -7.70 19.55
C LEU A 158 -7.32 -7.34 20.87
N GLU A 159 -8.27 -8.17 21.34
CA GLU A 159 -9.10 -7.85 22.52
C GLU A 159 -9.71 -6.44 22.45
N ASP A 160 -10.27 -6.08 21.28
CA ASP A 160 -10.79 -4.75 20.93
C ASP A 160 -9.79 -3.58 20.98
N GLN A 161 -8.52 -3.84 21.26
CA GLN A 161 -7.47 -2.84 21.14
C GLN A 161 -6.90 -2.81 19.72
N GLN A 162 -6.95 -1.64 19.08
CA GLN A 162 -6.43 -1.48 17.72
C GLN A 162 -4.91 -1.64 17.69
N VAL A 163 -4.41 -2.41 16.72
CA VAL A 163 -2.98 -2.58 16.46
C VAL A 163 -2.46 -1.37 15.69
N PRO A 164 -1.47 -0.63 16.22
CA PRO A 164 -0.87 0.49 15.51
C PRO A 164 -0.02 -0.03 14.35
N ILE A 165 -0.25 0.48 13.14
CA ILE A 165 0.60 0.21 11.98
C ILE A 165 1.37 1.49 11.66
N GLY A 166 2.69 1.43 11.81
CA GLY A 166 3.58 2.52 11.40
C GLY A 166 3.84 2.50 9.89
N GLY A 167 3.96 3.68 9.26
CA GLY A 167 4.25 3.79 7.83
C GLY A 167 3.65 5.03 7.17
N MET A 168 3.96 5.21 5.88
CA MET A 168 3.60 6.38 5.06
C MET A 168 2.10 6.73 5.11
N SER A 169 1.83 8.02 4.91
CA SER A 169 0.49 8.61 4.87
C SER A 169 -0.47 7.78 3.99
N ASN A 170 -1.63 7.46 4.58
CA ASN A 170 -2.81 6.81 3.98
C ASN A 170 -2.87 5.27 3.93
N ARG A 171 -1.82 4.51 4.29
CA ARG A 171 -1.86 3.03 4.45
C ARG A 171 -2.52 2.26 3.27
N ARG A 172 -2.46 2.79 2.05
CA ARG A 172 -3.09 2.19 0.85
C ARG A 172 -2.44 0.85 0.51
N GLY A 173 -3.26 -0.07 -0.01
CA GLY A 173 -2.82 -1.40 -0.41
C GLY A 173 -2.99 -2.42 0.70
N LEU A 174 -2.16 -3.46 0.67
CA LEU A 174 -2.23 -4.56 1.62
C LEU A 174 -1.53 -4.18 2.92
N ASN A 175 -2.23 -4.32 4.04
CA ASN A 175 -1.69 -4.15 5.39
C ASN A 175 -1.54 -5.54 6.00
N VAL A 176 -0.40 -5.80 6.62
CA VAL A 176 -0.08 -7.11 7.20
C VAL A 176 0.44 -6.94 8.62
N VAL A 177 -0.10 -7.75 9.53
CA VAL A 177 0.32 -7.85 10.92
C VAL A 177 0.74 -9.28 11.21
N VAL A 178 1.92 -9.48 11.77
CA VAL A 178 2.46 -10.81 12.10
C VAL A 178 2.56 -10.93 13.62
N ILE A 179 2.04 -12.03 14.16
CA ILE A 179 2.00 -12.35 15.58
C ILE A 179 2.80 -13.64 15.83
N ASP A 180 3.71 -13.59 16.80
CA ASP A 180 4.44 -14.75 17.28
C ASP A 180 3.49 -15.65 18.09
N ALA A 181 3.24 -16.87 17.61
CA ALA A 181 2.39 -17.83 18.30
C ALA A 181 3.05 -18.44 19.55
N SER A 182 4.38 -18.53 19.55
CA SER A 182 5.16 -19.09 20.66
C SER A 182 5.29 -18.12 21.82
N ALA A 183 5.47 -16.83 21.53
CA ALA A 183 5.73 -15.80 22.53
C ALA A 183 4.54 -14.85 22.79
N GLY A 184 3.52 -14.88 21.92
CA GLY A 184 2.30 -14.10 22.04
C GLY A 184 2.54 -12.60 21.99
N HIS A 185 3.32 -12.12 21.03
CA HIS A 185 3.49 -10.69 20.80
C HIS A 185 3.57 -10.36 19.31
N LEU A 186 3.38 -9.08 19.00
CA LEU A 186 3.52 -8.59 17.64
C LEU A 186 4.98 -8.69 17.18
N LEU A 187 5.21 -9.28 16.02
CA LEU A 187 6.51 -9.32 15.35
C LEU A 187 6.66 -8.14 14.40
N SER A 188 5.63 -7.85 13.61
CA SER A 188 5.65 -6.72 12.69
C SER A 188 4.25 -6.26 12.30
N ALA A 189 4.15 -5.00 11.89
CA ALA A 189 2.97 -4.42 11.24
C ALA A 189 3.47 -3.56 10.07
N LYS A 190 3.10 -3.90 8.84
CA LYS A 190 3.62 -3.30 7.61
C LYS A 190 2.50 -2.99 6.62
N THR A 191 2.74 -2.03 5.73
CA THR A 191 1.87 -1.69 4.59
C THR A 191 2.62 -1.89 3.28
N TYR A 192 1.93 -2.42 2.28
CA TYR A 192 2.43 -2.65 0.92
C TYR A 192 1.50 -1.95 -0.08
N ASP A 193 1.94 -0.81 -0.66
CA ASP A 193 1.17 -0.04 -1.64
C ASP A 193 1.27 -0.68 -3.03
N ILE A 194 0.66 -1.86 -3.16
CA ILE A 194 0.62 -2.64 -4.42
C ILE A 194 -0.14 -1.90 -5.52
N TRP A 195 -1.00 -0.94 -5.17
CA TRP A 195 -1.60 -0.04 -6.15
C TRP A 195 -0.56 0.94 -6.72
N GLY A 196 0.18 1.63 -5.86
CA GLY A 196 1.15 2.66 -6.27
C GLY A 196 2.43 2.11 -6.90
N ASN A 197 2.96 0.99 -6.40
CA ASN A 197 4.17 0.36 -6.91
C ASN A 197 4.02 -1.18 -6.96
N PRO A 198 3.23 -1.72 -7.90
CA PRO A 198 2.94 -3.15 -7.95
C PRO A 198 4.17 -4.03 -7.99
N LEU A 199 5.18 -3.68 -8.80
CA LEU A 199 6.35 -4.55 -9.03
C LEU A 199 7.18 -4.76 -7.74
N GLU A 200 7.51 -3.67 -7.06
CA GLU A 200 8.36 -3.73 -5.87
C GLU A 200 7.60 -4.23 -4.65
N GLU A 201 6.36 -3.77 -4.46
CA GLU A 201 5.58 -4.10 -3.27
C GLU A 201 5.07 -5.54 -3.29
N ASN A 202 4.76 -6.13 -4.46
CA ASN A 202 4.49 -7.57 -4.54
C ASN A 202 5.72 -8.39 -4.16
N ARG A 203 6.91 -8.05 -4.68
CA ARG A 203 8.16 -8.73 -4.35
C ARG A 203 8.48 -8.62 -2.85
N ARG A 204 8.26 -7.44 -2.28
CA ARG A 204 8.47 -7.18 -0.84
C ARG A 204 7.50 -7.98 0.02
N LEU A 205 6.21 -7.99 -0.36
CA LEU A 205 5.18 -8.78 0.31
C LEU A 205 5.51 -10.27 0.26
N ALA A 206 5.77 -10.83 -0.92
CA ALA A 206 6.07 -12.26 -1.07
C ALA A 206 7.31 -12.67 -0.27
N LYS A 207 8.37 -11.85 -0.30
CA LYS A 207 9.57 -12.08 0.51
C LYS A 207 9.27 -12.09 2.01
N ASP A 208 8.53 -11.11 2.50
CA ASP A 208 8.22 -10.98 3.92
C ASP A 208 7.32 -12.12 4.40
N LEU A 209 6.28 -12.49 3.64
CA LEU A 209 5.36 -13.58 3.98
C LEU A 209 6.06 -14.95 3.97
N ARG A 210 6.99 -15.19 3.05
CA ARG A 210 7.80 -16.43 3.03
C ARG A 210 8.78 -16.51 4.19
N ALA A 211 9.20 -15.39 4.76
CA ALA A 211 10.13 -15.33 5.90
C ALA A 211 9.43 -15.46 7.27
N VAL A 212 8.10 -15.49 7.31
CA VAL A 212 7.35 -15.77 8.55
C VAL A 212 7.63 -17.21 8.97
N GLU A 213 7.98 -17.42 10.24
CA GLU A 213 8.18 -18.77 10.80
C GLU A 213 6.85 -19.54 10.85
N GLU A 214 6.91 -20.87 10.70
CA GLU A 214 5.77 -21.79 10.78
C GLU A 214 4.91 -21.54 12.04
N ASP A 215 3.61 -21.83 11.94
CA ASP A 215 2.59 -21.65 12.98
C ASP A 215 2.31 -20.20 13.45
N ASN A 216 3.09 -19.21 13.00
CA ASN A 216 2.80 -17.82 13.31
C ASN A 216 1.51 -17.35 12.62
N VAL A 217 0.80 -16.47 13.32
CA VAL A 217 -0.48 -15.93 12.83
C VAL A 217 -0.21 -14.66 12.03
N VAL A 218 -0.83 -14.58 10.85
CA VAL A 218 -0.69 -13.44 9.95
C VAL A 218 -2.07 -12.86 9.65
N LEU A 219 -2.27 -11.60 10.03
CA LEU A 219 -3.48 -10.85 9.74
C LEU A 219 -3.24 -9.99 8.50
N VAL A 220 -4.19 -9.98 7.58
CA VAL A 220 -4.09 -9.25 6.31
C VAL A 220 -5.37 -8.48 6.05
N ALA A 221 -5.25 -7.20 5.69
CA ALA A 221 -6.37 -6.35 5.31
C ALA A 221 -6.02 -5.46 4.10
N LEU A 222 -6.92 -5.33 3.14
CA LEU A 222 -6.80 -4.33 2.08
C LEU A 222 -7.38 -2.97 2.52
N LYS A 223 -6.71 -1.87 2.15
CA LYS A 223 -7.26 -0.50 2.17
C LYS A 223 -7.17 0.14 0.79
N ASP A 224 -8.22 0.85 0.38
CA ASP A 224 -8.40 1.47 -0.95
C ASP A 224 -8.38 0.47 -2.10
N SER A 225 -7.20 0.08 -2.59
CA SER A 225 -7.01 -0.79 -3.75
C SER A 225 -5.65 -1.47 -3.76
N GLY A 226 -5.49 -2.54 -4.53
CA GLY A 226 -4.22 -3.24 -4.71
C GLY A 226 -4.33 -4.74 -4.98
N MET A 227 -5.43 -5.39 -4.61
CA MET A 227 -5.62 -6.84 -4.81
C MET A 227 -5.69 -7.23 -6.30
N GLU A 228 -6.18 -6.32 -7.15
CA GLU A 228 -6.24 -6.45 -8.61
C GLU A 228 -4.86 -6.43 -9.28
N ASN A 229 -3.83 -5.96 -8.56
CA ASN A 229 -2.45 -5.84 -9.00
C ASN A 229 -1.52 -6.90 -8.38
N LEU A 230 -2.07 -7.86 -7.62
CA LEU A 230 -1.28 -8.97 -7.05
C LEU A 230 -0.63 -9.82 -8.15
N ASP A 231 0.66 -10.11 -8.03
CA ASP A 231 1.30 -11.08 -8.91
C ASP A 231 1.16 -12.53 -8.41
N GLY A 232 1.63 -13.49 -9.21
CA GLY A 232 1.55 -14.91 -8.84
C GLY A 232 2.40 -15.27 -7.62
N GLU A 233 3.51 -14.56 -7.39
CA GLU A 233 4.38 -14.83 -6.25
C GLU A 233 3.76 -14.39 -4.93
N ALA A 234 3.15 -13.20 -4.90
CA ALA A 234 2.42 -12.66 -3.77
C ALA A 234 1.15 -13.47 -3.50
N LEU A 235 0.41 -13.86 -4.55
CA LEU A 235 -0.77 -14.72 -4.42
C LEU A 235 -0.41 -16.08 -3.80
N HIS A 236 0.66 -16.73 -4.29
CA HIS A 236 1.14 -17.98 -3.72
C HIS A 236 1.63 -17.81 -2.27
N ALA A 237 2.26 -16.68 -1.95
CA ALA A 237 2.66 -16.40 -0.57
C ALA A 237 1.46 -16.24 0.37
N LEU A 238 0.36 -15.63 -0.10
CA LEU A 238 -0.89 -15.56 0.66
C LEU A 238 -1.53 -16.94 0.83
N GLN A 239 -1.50 -17.79 -0.20
CA GLN A 239 -1.98 -19.19 -0.11
C GLN A 239 -1.21 -20.00 0.95
N GLY A 240 0.09 -19.73 1.12
CA GLY A 240 0.89 -20.29 2.21
C GLY A 240 0.47 -19.83 3.63
N LEU A 241 -0.52 -18.95 3.75
CA LEU A 241 -1.16 -18.57 5.02
C LEU A 241 -2.55 -19.20 5.19
N GLY A 242 -2.95 -20.08 4.27
CA GLY A 242 -4.28 -20.70 4.22
C GLY A 242 -5.32 -19.93 3.39
N SER A 243 -4.92 -18.89 2.64
CA SER A 243 -5.80 -18.13 1.74
C SER A 243 -6.39 -19.01 0.64
N THR A 244 -7.69 -18.90 0.40
CA THR A 244 -8.43 -19.60 -0.68
C THR A 244 -8.45 -18.81 -1.99
N LEU A 245 -7.74 -17.68 -2.08
CA LEU A 245 -7.62 -16.92 -3.32
C LEU A 245 -6.92 -17.72 -4.43
N GLU A 246 -7.65 -18.04 -5.49
CA GLU A 246 -7.12 -18.65 -6.73
C GLU A 246 -6.70 -17.60 -7.78
N ARG A 247 -7.19 -16.37 -7.63
CA ARG A 247 -6.96 -15.26 -8.57
C ARG A 247 -6.98 -13.93 -7.84
N ARG A 248 -6.54 -12.89 -8.56
CA ARG A 248 -6.67 -11.49 -8.16
C ARG A 248 -8.15 -11.13 -7.93
N LEU A 249 -8.38 -10.25 -6.96
CA LEU A 249 -9.72 -9.71 -6.69
C LEU A 249 -10.04 -8.55 -7.64
N ALA A 250 -11.29 -8.10 -7.61
CA ALA A 250 -11.71 -6.93 -8.38
C ALA A 250 -11.13 -5.63 -7.81
N PHE A 251 -11.12 -4.58 -8.64
CA PHE A 251 -10.73 -3.24 -8.25
C PHE A 251 -11.49 -2.80 -6.98
N ARG A 252 -10.75 -2.37 -5.95
CA ARG A 252 -11.28 -1.95 -4.64
C ARG A 252 -12.11 -3.00 -3.91
N GLU A 253 -11.96 -4.28 -4.23
CA GLU A 253 -12.58 -5.33 -3.45
C GLU A 253 -11.80 -5.55 -2.14
N GLY A 254 -12.42 -5.18 -1.03
CA GLY A 254 -11.90 -5.42 0.31
C GLY A 254 -11.60 -6.90 0.57
N TYR A 255 -10.57 -7.14 1.36
CA TYR A 255 -10.05 -8.46 1.68
C TYR A 255 -9.55 -8.49 3.11
N ALA A 256 -10.07 -9.42 3.91
CA ALA A 256 -9.65 -9.64 5.29
C ALA A 256 -9.32 -11.11 5.50
N LEU A 257 -8.13 -11.39 6.00
CA LEU A 257 -7.63 -12.75 6.26
C LEU A 257 -6.99 -12.80 7.66
N ILE A 258 -7.30 -13.87 8.38
CA ILE A 258 -6.63 -14.32 9.60
C ILE A 258 -6.02 -15.66 9.26
N GLY A 259 -4.78 -15.64 8.80
CA GLY A 259 -4.04 -16.81 8.31
C GLY A 259 -3.09 -17.39 9.36
N VAL A 260 -2.73 -18.66 9.16
CA VAL A 260 -1.66 -19.34 9.91
C VAL A 260 -0.59 -19.75 8.92
N LYS A 261 0.66 -19.40 9.19
CA LYS A 261 1.77 -19.75 8.31
C LYS A 261 1.89 -21.27 8.18
N ASP A 262 1.78 -21.75 6.93
CA ASP A 262 1.78 -23.17 6.54
C ASP A 262 0.66 -24.00 7.18
N GLY A 263 -0.45 -23.35 7.55
CA GLY A 263 -1.66 -23.97 8.07
C GLY A 263 -2.94 -23.45 7.40
N GLU A 264 -4.08 -23.83 7.95
CA GLU A 264 -5.39 -23.34 7.49
C GLU A 264 -5.68 -21.94 8.02
N ALA A 265 -6.36 -21.12 7.20
CA ALA A 265 -6.83 -19.83 7.64
C ALA A 265 -7.95 -19.99 8.68
N LEU A 266 -7.86 -19.20 9.76
CA LEU A 266 -8.89 -19.16 10.80
C LEU A 266 -10.15 -18.41 10.32
N ALA A 267 -9.96 -17.41 9.47
CA ALA A 267 -11.05 -16.68 8.83
C ALA A 267 -10.57 -15.96 7.57
N GLU A 268 -11.38 -15.98 6.51
CA GLU A 268 -11.14 -15.22 5.27
C GLU A 268 -12.46 -14.63 4.77
N ARG A 269 -12.44 -13.36 4.34
CA ARG A 269 -13.60 -12.65 3.77
C ARG A 269 -13.15 -11.73 2.63
N LYS A 270 -14.00 -11.60 1.61
CA LYS A 270 -13.84 -10.66 0.48
C LYS A 270 -15.17 -10.01 0.12
N GLY A 271 -15.13 -8.77 -0.35
CA GLY A 271 -16.32 -7.98 -0.68
C GLY A 271 -16.05 -6.48 -0.55
N ARG A 272 -17.08 -5.64 -0.63
CA ARG A 272 -16.88 -4.17 -0.59
C ARG A 272 -16.30 -3.68 0.73
N MET A 273 -16.91 -4.12 1.84
CA MET A 273 -16.45 -3.91 3.21
C MET A 273 -16.66 -5.22 3.96
N VAL A 274 -15.62 -5.74 4.59
CA VAL A 274 -15.62 -7.04 5.22
C VAL A 274 -14.93 -7.02 6.57
N MET A 275 -15.37 -7.95 7.42
CA MET A 275 -14.81 -8.19 8.74
C MET A 275 -14.57 -9.69 8.92
N ALA A 276 -13.34 -10.06 9.27
CA ALA A 276 -12.98 -11.40 9.66
C ALA A 276 -12.70 -11.42 11.17
N GLU A 277 -13.20 -12.44 11.86
CA GLU A 277 -13.04 -12.61 13.31
C GLU A 277 -12.59 -14.03 13.62
N ALA A 278 -11.68 -14.17 14.59
CA ALA A 278 -11.21 -15.46 15.06
C ALA A 278 -10.79 -15.37 16.53
N LYS A 279 -10.63 -16.53 17.17
CA LYS A 279 -10.11 -16.67 18.52
C LYS A 279 -8.80 -17.45 18.50
N LEU A 280 -7.70 -16.79 18.82
CA LEU A 280 -6.38 -17.44 18.89
C LEU A 280 -6.29 -18.32 20.15
N PRO A 281 -5.63 -19.48 20.08
CA PRO A 281 -5.51 -20.42 21.19
C PRO A 281 -4.41 -20.04 22.21
N PHE A 282 -3.88 -18.82 22.12
CA PHE A 282 -2.87 -18.27 23.01
C PHE A 282 -3.15 -16.80 23.32
N ALA A 283 -2.61 -16.31 24.43
CA ALA A 283 -2.71 -14.91 24.82
C ALA A 283 -1.70 -14.06 24.04
N VAL A 284 -2.15 -12.97 23.44
CA VAL A 284 -1.30 -11.98 22.78
C VAL A 284 -1.18 -10.76 23.68
N ARG A 285 0.03 -10.30 23.92
CA ARG A 285 0.26 -9.06 24.66
C ARG A 285 -0.32 -7.89 23.87
N PRO A 286 -1.08 -7.00 24.52
CA PRO A 286 -1.64 -5.84 23.85
C PRO A 286 -0.53 -4.98 23.23
N PRO A 287 -0.80 -4.33 22.08
CA PRO A 287 0.14 -3.38 21.49
C PRO A 287 0.53 -2.33 22.52
N GLN A 288 1.82 -2.21 22.84
CA GLN A 288 2.26 -1.18 23.75
C GLN A 288 2.09 0.18 23.06
N ALA A 289 1.35 1.09 23.69
CA ALA A 289 1.36 2.49 23.27
C ALA A 289 2.80 3.01 23.35
N PRO A 290 3.23 3.91 22.43
CA PRO A 290 4.55 4.50 22.53
C PRO A 290 4.68 5.15 23.91
N VAL A 291 5.64 4.68 24.71
CA VAL A 291 5.99 5.27 25.99
C VAL A 291 6.33 6.73 25.69
N ARG A 292 5.47 7.66 26.07
CA ARG A 292 5.80 9.08 26.02
C ARG A 292 7.08 9.24 26.82
N ALA A 293 8.19 9.58 26.16
CA ALA A 293 9.39 10.00 26.85
C ALA A 293 8.96 11.11 27.83
N ALA A 294 9.20 10.87 29.12
CA ALA A 294 8.94 11.86 30.15
C ALA A 294 9.66 13.15 29.73
N ARG A 295 8.89 14.24 29.65
CA ARG A 295 9.40 15.57 29.33
C ARG A 295 10.33 16.08 30.43
#